data_AF-A0A7J7FUG0-F1
#
_entry.id   AF-A0A7J7FUG0-F1
#
_cell.length_a   1.000
_cell.length_b   1.000
_cell.length_c   1.000
_cell.angle_alpha   90.00
_cell.angle_beta   90.00
_cell.angle_gamma   90.00
#
_symmetry.space_group_name_H-M   'P 1'
#
loop_
_entity.id
_entity.type
_entity.pdbx_description
1 polymer ?
#
loop_
_entity_poly.entity_id
_entity_poly.type
_entity_poly.pdbx_seq_one_letter_code
_entity_poly.pdbx_strand_id
1 'polypeptide(L)'
;MLHHPSSHNHFTFTHALKACSSLHALQKGLEIHARAIKTGHFSDIFIQNSLIHFYVLENHIVDACRVFDAILYPDIVSWTSIVSGLSKRGFESEAIVKFLSMDVEPNATTLVSVISACSSIRAVKLGKAIHGYCLKNLTEDNVILDNAVLDFYVKCGSLRIAHYLFVRMPKRDVVSWTAMVGGFAHTGFCEEAVGIFQDMLLRREAEPNEATIVNVLSACSSLSALSLGQWVHEYVNTRHDLMVDGNVGNALINMYAKCGNMGMAIQVFNMLMYKDIVSWSTIISGMAMNGLGVHALPLFSLMLIHGVPLDDVTFIGLISACSHGRMIDQGLMFFKAMTDVYRIEPQVQHYACIVDMYGRAGLLKEAEAFIKKMPVEADGTVWGALLNACRIHGNEEMFGRITRCLPTTKGVSIGTYALLSNTYASSRRWEDANVVRDVMRSMGLKKKAGCSWIEADASIQRYDILDKYAANAMKYYALFL
;
A
#
# COMPACT_ATOMS: atom_id res chain seq x y z
N MET A 1 8.62 -43.32 17.73
CA MET A 1 8.78 -42.78 19.11
C MET A 1 7.51 -42.82 19.96
N LEU A 2 6.30 -42.94 19.41
CA LEU A 2 5.03 -42.96 20.19
C LEU A 2 4.61 -44.35 20.74
N HIS A 3 5.42 -45.39 20.53
CA HIS A 3 5.10 -46.78 20.91
C HIS A 3 5.92 -47.35 22.07
N HIS A 4 6.85 -46.60 22.67
CA HIS A 4 7.63 -47.06 23.83
C HIS A 4 7.21 -46.39 25.14
N PRO A 5 7.08 -47.13 26.26
CA PRO A 5 6.42 -46.65 27.48
C PRO A 5 7.37 -45.97 28.49
N SER A 6 8.62 -45.69 28.14
CA SER A 6 9.61 -45.10 29.06
C SER A 6 9.70 -43.58 28.90
N SER A 7 9.26 -42.88 29.96
CA SER A 7 9.40 -41.44 30.26
C SER A 7 9.03 -40.46 29.14
N HIS A 8 7.74 -40.32 28.83
CA HIS A 8 7.27 -39.11 28.14
C HIS A 8 7.43 -37.91 29.09
N ASN A 9 8.53 -37.17 28.97
CA ASN A 9 8.75 -35.91 29.68
C ASN A 9 8.36 -34.71 28.80
N HIS A 10 8.42 -33.49 29.34
CA HIS A 10 8.08 -32.28 28.56
C HIS A 10 8.88 -32.16 27.28
N PHE A 11 10.15 -32.59 27.24
CA PHE A 11 10.96 -32.59 26.02
C PHE A 11 10.33 -33.43 24.91
N THR A 12 9.77 -34.59 25.23
CA THR A 12 9.17 -35.47 24.22
C THR A 12 7.97 -34.81 23.55
N PHE A 13 7.08 -34.22 24.35
CA PHE A 13 5.88 -33.54 23.85
C PHE A 13 6.22 -32.25 23.09
N THR A 14 7.12 -31.42 23.63
CA THR A 14 7.49 -30.13 23.02
C THR A 14 8.15 -30.34 21.64
N HIS A 15 9.06 -31.30 21.52
CA HIS A 15 9.71 -31.61 20.24
C HIS A 15 8.74 -32.25 19.24
N ALA A 16 7.83 -33.11 19.69
CA ALA A 16 6.83 -33.72 18.83
C ALA A 16 5.84 -32.66 18.29
N LEU A 17 5.41 -31.71 19.12
CA LEU A 17 4.56 -30.60 18.70
C LEU A 17 5.29 -29.65 17.75
N LYS A 18 6.58 -29.36 18.00
CA LYS A 18 7.42 -28.57 17.08
C LYS A 18 7.54 -29.25 15.72
N ALA A 19 7.75 -30.57 15.69
CA ALA A 19 7.78 -31.34 14.45
C ALA A 19 6.44 -31.32 13.72
N CYS A 20 5.32 -31.45 14.44
CA CYS A 20 3.98 -31.33 13.84
C CYS A 20 3.75 -29.93 13.25
N SER A 21 4.21 -28.88 13.94
CA SER A 21 4.14 -27.50 13.44
C SER A 21 4.94 -27.31 12.16
N SER A 22 6.15 -27.88 12.07
CA SER A 22 6.97 -27.79 10.86
C SER A 22 6.43 -28.60 9.68
N LEU A 23 5.65 -29.64 9.96
CA LEU A 23 5.07 -30.53 8.95
C LEU A 23 3.61 -30.19 8.61
N HIS A 24 3.04 -29.15 9.24
CA HIS A 24 1.61 -28.82 9.15
C HIS A 24 0.69 -30.04 9.41
N ALA A 25 1.09 -30.88 10.37
CA ALA A 25 0.43 -32.13 10.68
C ALA A 25 -0.60 -31.95 11.81
N LEU A 26 -1.66 -31.17 11.53
CA LEU A 26 -2.70 -30.81 12.51
C LEU A 26 -3.23 -32.02 13.28
N GLN A 27 -3.63 -33.08 12.58
CA GLN A 27 -4.21 -34.28 13.20
C GLN A 27 -3.25 -34.95 14.19
N LYS A 28 -1.95 -35.00 13.85
CA LYS A 28 -0.93 -35.57 14.74
C LYS A 28 -0.68 -34.68 15.95
N GLY A 29 -0.70 -33.36 15.79
CA GLY A 29 -0.63 -32.44 16.92
C GLY A 29 -1.82 -32.59 17.87
N LEU A 30 -3.04 -32.80 17.35
CA LEU A 30 -4.23 -33.08 18.16
C LEU A 30 -4.11 -34.41 18.93
N GLU A 31 -3.59 -35.47 18.29
CA GLU A 31 -3.31 -36.75 18.96
C GLU A 31 -2.30 -36.57 20.10
N ILE A 32 -1.25 -35.78 19.88
CA ILE A 32 -0.21 -35.49 20.88
C ILE A 32 -0.80 -34.67 22.04
N HIS A 33 -1.62 -33.66 21.75
CA HIS A 33 -2.33 -32.87 22.77
C HIS A 33 -3.24 -33.77 23.63
N ALA A 34 -4.08 -34.59 22.99
CA ALA A 34 -4.95 -35.53 23.69
C ALA A 34 -4.15 -36.53 24.55
N ARG A 35 -2.99 -36.98 24.06
CA ARG A 35 -2.08 -37.85 24.81
C ARG A 35 -1.51 -37.12 26.03
N ALA A 36 -1.08 -35.86 25.91
CA ALA A 36 -0.56 -35.06 27.02
C ALA A 36 -1.60 -34.90 28.14
N ILE A 37 -2.87 -34.70 27.78
CA ILE A 37 -3.98 -34.67 28.76
C ILE A 37 -4.15 -36.05 29.41
N LYS A 38 -4.28 -37.12 28.60
CA LYS A 38 -4.51 -38.48 29.11
C LYS A 38 -3.39 -39.01 30.00
N THR A 39 -2.14 -38.58 29.77
CA THR A 39 -0.99 -38.98 30.58
C THR A 39 -0.72 -38.03 31.75
N GLY A 40 -1.54 -36.99 31.95
CA GLY A 40 -1.39 -36.05 33.07
C GLY A 40 -0.24 -35.04 32.93
N HIS A 41 0.30 -34.85 31.72
CA HIS A 41 1.41 -33.92 31.46
C HIS A 41 0.94 -32.54 30.99
N PHE A 42 -0.36 -32.35 30.73
CA PHE A 42 -0.90 -31.09 30.21
C PHE A 42 -0.61 -29.86 31.08
N SER A 43 -0.45 -30.02 32.40
CA SER A 43 -0.14 -28.91 33.31
C SER A 43 1.32 -28.43 33.25
N ASP A 44 2.18 -29.07 32.45
CA ASP A 44 3.56 -28.63 32.25
C ASP A 44 3.59 -27.39 31.34
N ILE A 45 4.16 -26.29 31.85
CA ILE A 45 4.20 -24.99 31.19
C ILE A 45 4.90 -25.04 29.82
N PHE A 46 5.93 -25.87 29.66
CA PHE A 46 6.65 -25.99 28.39
C PHE A 46 5.77 -26.67 27.33
N ILE A 47 4.97 -27.65 27.74
CA ILE A 47 4.01 -28.32 26.86
C ILE A 47 2.89 -27.35 26.47
N GLN A 48 2.34 -26.60 27.42
CA GLN A 48 1.30 -25.59 27.16
C GLN A 48 1.81 -24.49 26.22
N ASN A 49 3.02 -23.96 26.43
CA ASN A 49 3.66 -22.99 25.54
C ASN A 49 3.87 -23.55 24.12
N SER A 50 4.28 -24.81 24.01
CA SER A 50 4.42 -25.49 22.70
C SER A 50 3.08 -25.71 22.01
N LEU A 51 2.02 -25.99 22.77
CA LEU A 51 0.66 -26.13 22.24
C LEU A 51 0.09 -24.79 21.74
N ILE A 52 0.29 -23.69 22.48
CA ILE A 52 -0.09 -22.34 22.02
C ILE A 52 0.58 -22.05 20.68
N HIS A 53 1.90 -22.23 20.59
CA HIS A 53 2.64 -22.01 19.36
C HIS A 53 2.16 -22.89 18.19
N PHE A 54 1.91 -24.19 18.45
CA PHE A 54 1.35 -25.11 17.46
C PHE A 54 0.00 -24.64 16.93
N TYR A 55 -0.95 -24.32 17.82
CA TYR A 55 -2.28 -23.88 17.41
C TYR A 55 -2.26 -22.54 16.66
N VAL A 56 -1.42 -21.60 17.09
CA VAL A 56 -1.19 -20.34 16.37
C VAL A 56 -0.66 -20.60 14.96
N LEU A 57 0.29 -21.52 14.77
CA LEU A 57 0.85 -21.86 13.47
C LEU A 57 -0.16 -22.53 12.53
N GLU A 58 -1.06 -23.36 13.09
CA GLU A 58 -2.12 -24.01 12.33
C GLU A 58 -3.38 -23.14 12.16
N ASN A 59 -3.33 -21.85 12.56
CA ASN A 59 -4.44 -20.89 12.47
C ASN A 59 -5.68 -21.24 13.35
N HIS A 60 -5.48 -22.05 14.39
CA HIS A 60 -6.48 -22.43 15.38
C HIS A 60 -6.43 -21.53 16.62
N ILE A 61 -6.73 -20.24 16.43
CA ILE A 61 -6.52 -19.20 17.46
C ILE A 61 -7.37 -19.41 18.71
N VAL A 62 -8.61 -19.87 18.55
CA VAL A 62 -9.50 -20.15 19.69
C VAL A 62 -8.93 -21.24 20.59
N ASP A 63 -8.34 -22.28 20.00
CA ASP A 63 -7.72 -23.38 20.77
C ASP A 63 -6.42 -22.92 21.42
N ALA A 64 -5.64 -22.06 20.77
CA ALA A 64 -4.48 -21.41 21.39
C ALA A 64 -4.88 -20.58 22.63
N CYS A 65 -5.94 -19.78 22.53
CA CYS A 65 -6.49 -19.02 23.66
C CYS A 65 -6.98 -19.94 24.78
N ARG A 66 -7.67 -21.05 24.46
CA ARG A 66 -8.11 -22.03 25.47
C ARG A 66 -6.95 -22.67 26.21
N VAL A 67 -5.87 -23.02 25.50
CA VAL A 67 -4.67 -23.56 26.15
C VAL A 67 -4.05 -22.51 27.06
N PHE A 68 -3.96 -21.25 26.59
CA PHE A 68 -3.43 -20.14 27.39
C PHE A 68 -4.26 -19.87 28.65
N ASP A 69 -5.59 -19.81 28.53
CA ASP A 69 -6.50 -19.55 29.64
C ASP A 69 -6.52 -20.70 30.67
N ALA A 70 -6.01 -21.89 30.30
CA ALA A 70 -5.83 -23.03 31.21
C ALA A 70 -4.50 -22.97 31.99
N ILE A 71 -3.61 -22.01 31.71
CA ILE A 71 -2.35 -21.83 32.43
C ILE A 71 -2.62 -21.04 33.73
N LEU A 72 -2.29 -21.64 34.87
CA LEU A 72 -2.49 -21.00 36.19
C LEU A 72 -1.55 -19.81 36.43
N TYR A 73 -0.29 -19.94 36.01
CA TYR A 73 0.75 -18.93 36.20
C TYR A 73 1.53 -18.77 34.87
N PRO A 74 1.01 -17.97 33.93
CA PRO A 74 1.66 -17.78 32.63
C PRO A 74 3.02 -17.11 32.78
N ASP A 75 4.05 -17.67 32.16
CA ASP A 75 5.37 -17.07 32.11
C ASP A 75 5.50 -16.10 30.92
N ILE A 76 6.65 -15.42 30.82
CA ILE A 76 6.89 -14.52 29.69
C ILE A 76 6.82 -15.24 28.34
N VAL A 77 7.11 -16.54 28.28
CA VAL A 77 7.04 -17.32 27.03
C VAL A 77 5.57 -17.57 26.65
N SER A 78 4.69 -17.88 27.61
CA SER A 78 3.25 -17.98 27.41
C SER A 78 2.67 -16.69 26.85
N TRP A 79 2.95 -15.57 27.52
CA TRP A 79 2.50 -14.25 27.12
C TRP A 79 3.05 -13.83 25.75
N THR A 80 4.36 -14.01 25.51
CA THR A 80 4.98 -13.70 24.21
C THR A 80 4.33 -14.52 23.10
N SER A 81 4.07 -15.81 23.33
CA SER A 81 3.51 -16.73 22.33
C SER A 81 2.09 -16.34 21.94
N ILE A 82 1.23 -16.01 22.91
CA ILE A 82 -0.16 -15.63 22.62
C ILE A 82 -0.24 -14.23 21.98
N VAL A 83 0.51 -13.24 22.49
CA VAL A 83 0.51 -11.87 21.94
C VAL A 83 1.08 -11.84 20.52
N SER A 84 2.23 -12.49 20.28
CA SER A 84 2.79 -12.59 18.94
C SER A 84 1.89 -13.38 18.00
N GLY A 85 1.23 -14.43 18.49
CA GLY A 85 0.36 -15.27 17.69
C GLY A 85 -0.88 -14.52 17.21
N LEU A 86 -1.56 -13.83 18.11
CA LEU A 86 -2.73 -13.00 17.80
C LEU A 86 -2.36 -11.87 16.83
N SER A 87 -1.26 -11.16 17.09
CA SER A 87 -0.81 -10.06 16.22
C SER A 87 -0.51 -10.53 14.78
N LYS A 88 0.18 -11.67 14.61
CA LYS A 88 0.53 -12.20 13.27
C LYS A 88 -0.68 -12.74 12.50
N ARG A 89 -1.81 -12.94 13.16
CA ARG A 89 -3.01 -13.58 12.60
C ARG A 89 -4.16 -12.59 12.36
N GLY A 90 -3.91 -11.30 12.52
CA GLY A 90 -4.92 -10.25 12.30
C GLY A 90 -5.90 -10.08 13.47
N PHE A 91 -5.54 -10.56 14.67
CA PHE A 91 -6.31 -10.34 15.89
C PHE A 91 -5.63 -9.27 16.75
N GLU A 92 -5.36 -8.09 16.16
CA GLU A 92 -4.52 -7.06 16.79
C GLU A 92 -5.15 -6.47 18.06
N SER A 93 -6.47 -6.32 18.07
CA SER A 93 -7.20 -5.83 19.24
C SER A 93 -7.08 -6.80 20.42
N GLU A 94 -7.21 -8.10 20.18
CA GLU A 94 -7.05 -9.13 21.20
C GLU A 94 -5.61 -9.25 21.68
N ALA A 95 -4.63 -9.14 20.76
CA ALA A 95 -3.22 -9.11 21.10
C ALA A 95 -2.90 -7.97 22.08
N ILE A 96 -3.46 -6.77 21.83
CA ILE A 96 -3.32 -5.61 22.71
C ILE A 96 -3.98 -5.86 24.07
N VAL A 97 -5.18 -6.44 24.11
CA VAL A 97 -5.87 -6.77 25.37
C VAL A 97 -5.05 -7.77 26.19
N LYS A 98 -4.52 -8.84 25.57
CA LYS A 98 -3.66 -9.82 26.24
C LYS A 98 -2.37 -9.18 26.75
N PHE A 99 -1.74 -8.28 25.97
CA PHE A 99 -0.56 -7.53 26.42
C PHE A 99 -0.86 -6.67 27.65
N LEU A 100 -1.99 -5.95 27.67
CA LEU A 100 -2.38 -5.09 28.79
C LEU A 100 -2.71 -5.89 30.07
N SER A 101 -3.05 -7.17 29.94
CA SER A 101 -3.28 -8.08 31.08
C SER A 101 -2.03 -8.76 31.60
N MET A 102 -0.85 -8.52 31.01
CA MET A 102 0.40 -9.12 31.47
C MET A 102 0.75 -8.67 32.89
N ASP A 103 1.14 -9.65 33.71
CA ASP A 103 1.61 -9.49 35.08
C ASP A 103 3.13 -9.67 35.22
N VAL A 104 3.81 -9.95 34.11
CA VAL A 104 5.26 -10.11 33.98
C VAL A 104 5.84 -9.05 33.04
N GLU A 105 7.11 -8.72 33.22
CA GLU A 105 7.78 -7.74 32.36
C GLU A 105 7.89 -8.24 30.90
N PRO A 106 7.42 -7.47 29.90
CA PRO A 106 7.51 -7.87 28.51
C PRO A 106 8.94 -7.82 27.98
N ASN A 107 9.33 -8.84 27.23
CA ASN A 107 10.58 -8.86 26.48
C ASN A 107 10.47 -8.13 25.13
N ALA A 108 11.59 -7.96 24.43
CA ALA A 108 11.64 -7.28 23.14
C ALA A 108 10.70 -7.89 22.08
N THR A 109 10.56 -9.22 22.03
CA THR A 109 9.65 -9.90 21.08
C THR A 109 8.18 -9.59 21.35
N THR A 110 7.81 -9.51 22.63
CA THR A 110 6.46 -9.10 23.05
C THR A 110 6.20 -7.65 22.63
N LEU A 111 7.16 -6.75 22.90
CA LEU A 111 7.07 -5.33 22.56
C LEU A 111 6.97 -5.10 21.05
N VAL A 112 7.78 -5.78 20.24
CA VAL A 112 7.68 -5.78 18.77
C VAL A 112 6.28 -6.17 18.31
N SER A 113 5.73 -7.24 18.89
CA SER A 113 4.43 -7.78 18.49
C SER A 113 3.29 -6.81 18.82
N VAL A 114 3.27 -6.26 20.04
CA VAL A 114 2.21 -5.31 20.43
C VAL A 114 2.33 -3.96 19.71
N ILE A 115 3.55 -3.48 19.43
CA ILE A 115 3.75 -2.26 18.62
C ILE A 115 3.26 -2.49 17.19
N SER A 116 3.54 -3.65 16.60
CA SER A 116 3.03 -4.02 15.28
C SER A 116 1.50 -4.08 15.27
N ALA A 117 0.87 -4.66 16.30
CA ALA A 117 -0.57 -4.64 16.48
C ALA A 117 -1.12 -3.20 16.56
N CYS A 118 -0.47 -2.33 17.35
CA CYS A 118 -0.83 -0.91 17.45
C CYS A 118 -0.67 -0.18 16.10
N SER A 119 0.32 -0.58 15.29
CA SER A 119 0.58 -0.04 13.96
C SER A 119 -0.58 -0.35 13.00
N SER A 120 -1.03 -1.60 12.96
CA SER A 120 -2.15 -2.05 12.10
C SER A 120 -3.46 -1.34 12.42
N ILE A 121 -3.83 -1.20 13.70
CA ILE A 121 -5.09 -0.55 14.11
C ILE A 121 -4.95 0.96 14.36
N ARG A 122 -3.76 1.53 14.10
CA ARG A 122 -3.42 2.94 14.35
C ARG A 122 -3.74 3.41 15.77
N ALA A 123 -3.43 2.59 16.78
CA ALA A 123 -3.60 2.91 18.21
C ALA A 123 -2.53 3.89 18.71
N VAL A 124 -2.56 5.14 18.23
CA VAL A 124 -1.49 6.13 18.41
C VAL A 124 -1.14 6.39 19.88
N LYS A 125 -2.16 6.52 20.76
CA LYS A 125 -1.94 6.80 22.18
C LYS A 125 -1.21 5.66 22.87
N LEU A 126 -1.67 4.42 22.64
CA LEU A 126 -1.08 3.25 23.25
C LEU A 126 0.32 2.97 22.71
N GLY A 127 0.52 3.01 21.39
CA GLY A 127 1.85 2.80 20.81
C GLY A 127 2.89 3.82 21.27
N LYS A 128 2.50 5.09 21.50
CA LYS A 128 3.38 6.09 22.13
C LYS A 128 3.72 5.73 23.58
N ALA A 129 2.77 5.24 24.36
CA ALA A 129 3.02 4.79 25.73
C ALA A 129 3.98 3.59 25.77
N ILE A 130 3.78 2.62 24.87
CA ILE A 130 4.66 1.45 24.75
C ILE A 130 6.06 1.87 24.28
N HIS A 131 6.18 2.76 23.31
CA HIS A 131 7.49 3.31 22.91
C HIS A 131 8.18 4.03 24.07
N GLY A 132 7.44 4.81 24.88
CA GLY A 132 7.97 5.41 26.11
C GLY A 132 8.44 4.38 27.14
N TYR A 133 7.72 3.25 27.27
CA TYR A 133 8.16 2.11 28.07
C TYR A 133 9.47 1.52 27.56
N CYS A 134 9.60 1.30 26.24
CA CYS A 134 10.82 0.80 25.61
C CYS A 134 12.02 1.71 25.95
N LEU A 135 11.87 3.02 25.77
CA LEU A 135 12.94 4.00 26.05
C LEU A 135 13.37 4.04 27.52
N LYS A 136 12.46 3.73 28.45
CA LYS A 136 12.73 3.78 29.88
C LYS A 136 13.39 2.50 30.39
N ASN A 137 12.98 1.35 29.88
CA ASN A 137 13.28 0.05 30.48
C ASN A 137 14.21 -0.84 29.66
N LEU A 138 14.42 -0.55 28.36
CA LEU A 138 15.35 -1.30 27.53
C LEU A 138 16.65 -0.53 27.36
N THR A 139 17.76 -1.19 27.70
CA THR A 139 19.11 -0.62 27.61
C THR A 139 19.93 -1.16 26.44
N GLU A 140 19.47 -2.25 25.82
CA GLU A 140 20.15 -2.89 24.70
C GLU A 140 19.60 -2.41 23.35
N ASP A 141 20.50 -2.09 22.43
CA ASP A 141 20.14 -1.72 21.06
C ASP A 141 19.52 -2.91 20.34
N ASN A 142 18.28 -2.76 19.88
CA ASN A 142 17.54 -3.81 19.19
C ASN A 142 16.91 -3.28 17.90
N VAL A 143 17.62 -3.49 16.79
CA VAL A 143 17.19 -3.03 15.45
C VAL A 143 15.80 -3.53 15.05
N ILE A 144 15.38 -4.72 15.52
CA ILE A 144 14.05 -5.27 15.22
C ILE A 144 12.97 -4.46 15.94
N LEU A 145 13.22 -4.10 17.20
CA LEU A 145 12.31 -3.23 17.95
C LEU A 145 12.29 -1.81 17.39
N ASP A 146 13.44 -1.24 17.06
CA ASP A 146 13.53 0.07 16.44
C ASP A 146 12.77 0.11 15.11
N ASN A 147 12.89 -0.93 14.29
CA ASN A 147 12.13 -1.08 13.04
C ASN A 147 10.62 -1.16 13.29
N ALA A 148 10.17 -1.86 14.34
CA ALA A 148 8.75 -1.93 14.68
C ALA A 148 8.20 -0.57 15.15
N VAL A 149 8.96 0.17 15.97
CA VAL A 149 8.63 1.53 16.39
C VAL A 149 8.58 2.47 15.19
N LEU A 150 9.56 2.34 14.28
CA LEU A 150 9.65 3.14 13.08
C LEU A 150 8.43 2.93 12.17
N ASP A 151 8.09 1.66 11.86
CA ASP A 151 6.90 1.30 11.10
C ASP A 151 5.61 1.82 11.75
N PHE A 152 5.49 1.73 13.08
CA PHE A 152 4.37 2.28 13.82
C PHE A 152 4.18 3.78 13.57
N TYR A 153 5.24 4.59 13.68
CA TYR A 153 5.13 6.02 13.41
C TYR A 153 4.85 6.33 11.94
N VAL A 154 5.41 5.55 11.00
CA VAL A 154 5.12 5.67 9.57
C VAL A 154 3.64 5.40 9.29
N LYS A 155 3.10 4.25 9.70
CA LYS A 155 1.69 3.85 9.45
C LYS A 155 0.67 4.72 10.20
N CYS A 156 1.07 5.31 11.31
CA CYS A 156 0.28 6.31 12.04
C CYS A 156 0.40 7.73 11.46
N GLY A 157 1.09 7.92 10.33
CA GLY A 157 1.21 9.21 9.63
C GLY A 157 2.13 10.22 10.32
N SER A 158 2.91 9.80 11.31
CA SER A 158 3.83 10.65 12.08
C SER A 158 5.26 10.61 11.50
N LEU A 159 5.39 10.87 10.19
CA LEU A 159 6.66 10.74 9.45
C LEU A 159 7.82 11.57 10.02
N ARG A 160 7.54 12.74 10.59
CA ARG A 160 8.58 13.58 11.23
C ARG A 160 9.23 12.86 12.41
N ILE A 161 8.42 12.17 13.22
CA ILE A 161 8.92 11.39 14.36
C ILE A 161 9.65 10.15 13.85
N ALA A 162 9.10 9.46 12.85
CA ALA A 162 9.76 8.32 12.23
C ALA A 162 11.16 8.71 11.70
N HIS A 163 11.26 9.78 10.92
CA HIS A 163 12.53 10.28 10.40
C HIS A 163 13.51 10.67 11.52
N TYR A 164 13.04 11.35 12.57
CA TYR A 164 13.88 11.68 13.73
C TYR A 164 14.46 10.42 14.40
N LEU A 165 13.62 9.39 14.62
CA LEU A 165 14.07 8.13 15.19
C LEU A 165 15.05 7.42 14.26
N PHE A 166 14.73 7.35 12.97
CA PHE A 166 15.58 6.74 11.94
C PHE A 166 16.99 7.33 11.95
N VAL A 167 17.13 8.66 11.96
CA VAL A 167 18.45 9.32 11.99
C VAL A 167 19.22 9.04 13.30
N ARG A 168 18.52 8.73 14.39
CA ARG A 168 19.13 8.38 15.69
C ARG A 168 19.38 6.90 15.90
N MET A 169 18.90 6.03 15.01
CA MET A 169 19.15 4.59 15.12
C MET A 169 20.67 4.31 15.07
N PRO A 170 21.21 3.53 16.03
CA PRO A 170 22.64 3.21 16.08
C PRO A 170 23.04 2.27 14.93
N LYS A 171 22.15 1.36 14.55
CA LYS A 171 22.30 0.45 13.41
C LYS A 171 21.02 0.45 12.59
N ARG A 172 21.17 0.56 11.27
CA ARG A 172 20.07 0.45 10.31
C ARG A 172 20.29 -0.77 9.44
N ASP A 173 19.22 -1.49 9.16
CA ASP A 173 19.23 -2.58 8.19
C ASP A 173 18.31 -2.25 7.02
N VAL A 174 18.21 -3.18 6.07
CA VAL A 174 17.35 -3.02 4.88
C VAL A 174 15.89 -2.74 5.27
N VAL A 175 15.42 -3.23 6.41
CA VAL A 175 14.04 -2.99 6.88
C VAL A 175 13.89 -1.54 7.34
N SER A 176 14.85 -0.98 8.09
CA SER A 176 14.85 0.43 8.50
C SER A 176 14.77 1.36 7.29
N TRP A 177 15.61 1.12 6.29
CA TRP A 177 15.67 1.92 5.06
C TRP A 177 14.40 1.77 4.22
N THR A 178 13.93 0.53 4.00
CA THR A 178 12.71 0.25 3.24
C THR A 178 11.49 0.94 3.86
N ALA A 179 11.38 0.90 5.19
CA ALA A 179 10.27 1.54 5.92
C ALA A 179 10.24 3.05 5.69
N MET A 180 11.40 3.71 5.66
CA MET A 180 11.47 5.16 5.40
C MET A 180 11.20 5.52 3.94
N VAL A 181 11.82 4.80 2.99
CA VAL A 181 11.56 5.02 1.54
C VAL A 181 10.07 4.82 1.25
N GLY A 182 9.50 3.71 1.74
CA GLY A 182 8.06 3.43 1.61
C GLY A 182 7.19 4.45 2.32
N GLY A 183 7.53 4.82 3.56
CA GLY A 183 6.75 5.78 4.35
C GLY A 183 6.61 7.14 3.67
N PHE A 184 7.71 7.67 3.11
CA PHE A 184 7.68 8.91 2.34
C PHE A 184 6.99 8.75 0.97
N ALA A 185 7.24 7.65 0.25
CA ALA A 185 6.64 7.41 -1.06
C ALA A 185 5.10 7.32 -0.99
N HIS A 186 4.55 6.52 -0.07
CA HIS A 186 3.10 6.29 0.05
C HIS A 186 2.32 7.51 0.57
N THR A 187 2.99 8.42 1.26
CA THR A 187 2.39 9.68 1.73
C THR A 187 2.57 10.84 0.74
N GLY A 188 3.21 10.56 -0.40
CA GLY A 188 3.44 11.50 -1.50
C GLY A 188 4.54 12.52 -1.25
N PHE A 189 5.48 12.23 -0.34
CA PHE A 189 6.73 12.96 -0.16
C PHE A 189 7.82 12.27 -0.99
N CYS A 190 7.60 12.26 -2.31
CA CYS A 190 8.35 11.39 -3.23
C CYS A 190 9.81 11.85 -3.40
N GLU A 191 10.10 13.15 -3.26
CA GLU A 191 11.47 13.67 -3.29
C GLU A 191 12.27 13.16 -2.09
N GLU A 192 11.68 13.23 -0.90
CA GLU A 192 12.29 12.73 0.33
C GLU A 192 12.49 11.21 0.27
N ALA A 193 11.54 10.46 -0.31
CA ALA A 193 11.69 9.03 -0.53
C ALA A 193 12.91 8.70 -1.41
N VAL A 194 13.11 9.45 -2.48
CA VAL A 194 14.28 9.34 -3.36
C VAL A 194 15.56 9.71 -2.60
N GLY A 195 15.54 10.79 -1.81
CA GLY A 195 16.68 11.21 -0.99
C GLY A 195 17.12 10.13 0.00
N ILE A 196 16.17 9.51 0.72
CA ILE A 196 16.47 8.40 1.64
C ILE A 196 17.04 7.19 0.88
N PHE A 197 16.53 6.88 -0.30
CA PHE A 197 17.08 5.80 -1.13
C PHE A 197 18.52 6.10 -1.61
N GLN A 198 18.81 7.35 -1.98
CA GLN A 198 20.17 7.78 -2.33
C GLN A 198 21.12 7.70 -1.13
N ASP A 199 20.68 8.14 0.05
CA ASP A 199 21.44 8.03 1.30
C ASP A 199 21.75 6.56 1.63
N MET A 200 20.81 5.65 1.41
CA MET A 200 21.01 4.20 1.57
C MET A 200 22.19 3.70 0.72
N LEU A 201 22.19 4.08 -0.57
CA LEU A 201 23.22 3.68 -1.53
C LEU A 201 24.58 4.32 -1.23
N LEU A 202 24.59 5.57 -0.76
CA LEU A 202 25.82 6.30 -0.44
C LEU A 202 26.49 5.74 0.82
N ARG A 203 25.70 5.48 1.87
CA ARG A 203 26.20 5.01 3.16
C ARG A 203 26.61 3.54 3.14
N ARG A 204 26.01 2.73 2.25
CA ARG A 204 26.28 1.29 2.11
C ARG A 204 26.08 0.51 3.42
N GLU A 205 25.17 0.99 4.28
CA GLU A 205 24.80 0.32 5.54
C GLU A 205 23.94 -0.94 5.26
N ALA A 206 23.16 -0.92 4.17
CA ALA A 206 22.34 -2.03 3.70
C ALA A 206 22.13 -1.93 2.19
N GLU A 207 21.85 -3.05 1.54
CA GLU A 207 21.50 -3.10 0.13
C GLU A 207 19.97 -3.03 -0.08
N PRO A 208 19.48 -2.28 -1.09
CA PRO A 208 18.06 -2.24 -1.44
C PRO A 208 17.52 -3.62 -1.79
N ASN A 209 16.36 -3.97 -1.24
CA ASN A 209 15.61 -5.18 -1.62
C ASN A 209 14.46 -4.85 -2.59
N GLU A 210 13.74 -5.89 -3.02
CA GLU A 210 12.58 -5.78 -3.91
C GLU A 210 11.59 -4.68 -3.49
N ALA A 211 11.21 -4.66 -2.21
CA ALA A 211 10.27 -3.68 -1.65
C ALA A 211 10.84 -2.25 -1.69
N THR A 212 12.14 -2.07 -1.45
CA THR A 212 12.81 -0.77 -1.60
C THR A 212 12.70 -0.27 -3.04
N ILE A 213 12.97 -1.15 -4.00
CA ILE A 213 12.91 -0.82 -5.44
C ILE A 213 11.49 -0.45 -5.88
N VAL A 214 10.49 -1.23 -5.47
CA VAL A 214 9.08 -0.92 -5.76
C VAL A 214 8.69 0.45 -5.20
N ASN A 215 9.09 0.75 -3.96
CA ASN A 215 8.79 2.04 -3.32
C ASN A 215 9.45 3.23 -4.03
N VAL A 216 10.72 3.12 -4.42
CA VAL A 216 11.41 4.21 -5.14
C VAL A 216 10.88 4.37 -6.57
N LEU A 217 10.54 3.28 -7.28
CA LEU A 217 9.92 3.37 -8.60
C LEU A 217 8.53 4.02 -8.53
N SER A 218 7.75 3.74 -7.48
CA SER A 218 6.47 4.41 -7.22
C SER A 218 6.67 5.92 -6.99
N ALA A 219 7.71 6.31 -6.25
CA ALA A 219 8.09 7.71 -6.08
C ALA A 219 8.49 8.37 -7.41
N CYS A 220 9.31 7.69 -8.24
CA CYS A 220 9.69 8.18 -9.57
C CYS A 220 8.46 8.37 -10.48
N SER A 221 7.54 7.41 -10.45
CA SER A 221 6.27 7.46 -11.19
C SER A 221 5.43 8.69 -10.82
N SER A 222 5.43 9.05 -9.53
CA SER A 222 4.63 10.15 -8.99
C SER A 222 5.26 11.52 -9.26
N LEU A 223 6.59 11.57 -9.40
CA LEU A 223 7.34 12.76 -9.79
C LEU A 223 7.47 12.93 -11.31
N SER A 224 7.02 11.95 -12.11
CA SER A 224 7.33 11.87 -13.54
C SER A 224 8.84 11.96 -13.83
N ALA A 225 9.68 11.42 -12.93
CA ALA A 225 11.13 11.48 -13.00
C ALA A 225 11.69 10.34 -13.86
N LEU A 226 11.64 10.49 -15.19
CA LEU A 226 12.01 9.43 -16.12
C LEU A 226 13.50 9.06 -16.03
N SER A 227 14.41 10.04 -15.96
CA SER A 227 15.85 9.74 -15.88
C SER A 227 16.22 8.92 -14.63
N LEU A 228 15.63 9.27 -13.48
CA LEU A 228 15.85 8.55 -12.24
C LEU A 228 15.26 7.14 -12.32
N GLY A 229 14.06 6.99 -12.87
CA GLY A 229 13.44 5.69 -13.08
C GLY A 229 14.26 4.79 -14.01
N GLN A 230 14.84 5.33 -15.08
CA GLN A 230 15.77 4.62 -15.95
C GLN A 230 17.04 4.20 -15.21
N TRP A 231 17.59 5.08 -14.38
CA TRP A 231 18.74 4.74 -13.55
C TRP A 231 18.44 3.61 -12.57
N VAL A 232 17.27 3.64 -11.91
CA VAL A 232 16.84 2.56 -11.01
C VAL A 232 16.65 1.25 -11.78
N HIS A 233 16.08 1.29 -12.99
CA HIS A 233 15.95 0.10 -13.83
C HIS A 233 17.32 -0.49 -14.20
N GLU A 234 18.29 0.35 -14.58
CA GLU A 234 19.66 -0.11 -14.86
C GLU A 234 20.31 -0.69 -13.60
N TYR A 235 20.13 -0.04 -12.44
CA TYR A 235 20.59 -0.56 -11.16
C TYR A 235 20.05 -1.97 -10.89
N VAL A 236 18.75 -2.20 -11.10
CA VAL A 236 18.13 -3.53 -10.94
C VAL A 236 18.74 -4.53 -11.93
N ASN A 237 19.00 -4.15 -13.17
CA ASN A 237 19.64 -5.04 -14.15
C ASN A 237 21.06 -5.46 -13.74
N THR A 238 21.78 -4.64 -12.96
CA THR A 238 23.09 -5.02 -12.40
C THR A 238 23.02 -5.94 -11.17
N ARG A 239 21.83 -6.22 -10.64
CA ARG A 239 21.59 -6.94 -9.38
C ARG A 239 20.99 -8.31 -9.63
N HIS A 240 21.80 -9.37 -9.58
CA HIS A 240 21.35 -10.74 -9.84
C HIS A 240 20.34 -11.28 -8.81
N ASP A 241 20.32 -10.71 -7.61
CA ASP A 241 19.37 -11.03 -6.54
C ASP A 241 18.00 -10.37 -6.73
N LEU A 242 17.89 -9.39 -7.64
CA LEU A 242 16.64 -8.71 -7.97
C LEU A 242 16.13 -9.19 -9.32
N MET A 243 15.08 -10.01 -9.31
CA MET A 243 14.44 -10.44 -10.55
C MET A 243 13.50 -9.34 -11.06
N VAL A 244 13.61 -9.00 -12.35
CA VAL A 244 12.65 -8.15 -13.07
C VAL A 244 11.41 -8.98 -13.42
N ASP A 245 10.70 -9.42 -12.40
CA ASP A 245 9.42 -10.14 -12.49
C ASP A 245 8.53 -9.73 -11.30
N GLY A 246 7.28 -10.18 -11.27
CA GLY A 246 6.34 -9.90 -10.19
C GLY A 246 6.23 -8.41 -9.88
N ASN A 247 6.45 -8.02 -8.62
CA ASN A 247 6.22 -6.64 -8.19
C ASN A 247 7.20 -5.63 -8.80
N VAL A 248 8.47 -6.01 -9.01
CA VAL A 248 9.48 -5.11 -9.60
C VAL A 248 9.16 -4.84 -11.07
N GLY A 249 8.83 -5.90 -11.81
CA GLY A 249 8.39 -5.79 -13.20
C GLY A 249 7.17 -4.88 -13.33
N ASN A 250 6.15 -5.12 -12.50
CA ASN A 250 4.93 -4.31 -12.47
C ASN A 250 5.20 -2.84 -12.10
N ALA A 251 6.08 -2.60 -11.13
CA ALA A 251 6.48 -1.25 -10.73
C ALA A 251 7.23 -0.51 -11.85
N LEU A 252 8.09 -1.20 -12.60
CA LEU A 252 8.80 -0.64 -13.76
C LEU A 252 7.84 -0.29 -14.90
N ILE A 253 6.90 -1.17 -15.23
CA ILE A 253 5.86 -0.91 -16.24
C ILE A 253 5.07 0.35 -15.85
N ASN A 254 4.58 0.42 -14.61
CA ASN A 254 3.83 1.57 -14.11
C ASN A 254 4.66 2.86 -14.13
N MET A 255 5.94 2.79 -13.75
CA MET A 255 6.85 3.94 -13.78
C MET A 255 7.04 4.48 -15.18
N TYR A 256 7.40 3.62 -16.14
CA TYR A 256 7.57 4.05 -17.52
C TYR A 256 6.27 4.58 -18.13
N ALA A 257 5.14 3.91 -17.87
CA ALA A 257 3.83 4.36 -18.35
C ALA A 257 3.45 5.74 -17.80
N LYS A 258 3.64 5.99 -16.50
CA LYS A 258 3.34 7.30 -15.87
C LYS A 258 4.33 8.40 -16.24
N CYS A 259 5.56 8.04 -16.59
CA CYS A 259 6.55 8.96 -17.13
C CYS A 259 6.37 9.20 -18.64
N GLY A 260 5.36 8.60 -19.29
CA GLY A 260 5.06 8.78 -20.71
C GLY A 260 5.91 7.97 -21.68
N ASN A 261 6.84 7.14 -21.20
CA ASN A 261 7.67 6.28 -22.05
C ASN A 261 7.01 4.91 -22.24
N MET A 262 5.94 4.88 -23.05
CA MET A 262 5.18 3.65 -23.28
C MET A 262 6.00 2.57 -24.01
N GLY A 263 6.97 2.96 -24.84
CA GLY A 263 7.84 2.00 -25.54
C GLY A 263 8.62 1.11 -24.56
N MET A 264 9.26 1.73 -23.56
CA MET A 264 9.97 0.99 -22.51
C MET A 264 9.00 0.19 -21.63
N ALA A 265 7.81 0.72 -21.32
CA ALA A 265 6.80 -0.02 -20.55
C ALA A 265 6.39 -1.34 -21.25
N ILE A 266 6.17 -1.30 -22.57
CA ILE A 266 5.85 -2.49 -23.37
C ILE A 266 7.05 -3.44 -23.43
N GLN A 267 8.27 -2.91 -23.55
CA GLN A 267 9.48 -3.74 -23.55
C GLN A 267 9.65 -4.52 -22.26
N VAL A 268 9.52 -3.85 -21.10
CA VAL A 268 9.57 -4.51 -19.78
C VAL A 268 8.47 -5.56 -19.66
N PHE A 269 7.23 -5.20 -20.04
CA PHE A 269 6.11 -6.14 -20.04
C PHE A 269 6.41 -7.41 -20.85
N ASN A 270 6.94 -7.27 -22.06
CA ASN A 270 7.28 -8.42 -22.90
C ASN A 270 8.39 -9.29 -22.27
N MET A 271 9.35 -8.69 -21.56
CA MET A 271 10.45 -9.39 -20.90
C MET A 271 10.04 -10.18 -19.64
N LEU A 272 8.90 -9.89 -19.01
CA LEU A 272 8.44 -10.64 -17.83
C LEU A 272 8.26 -12.12 -18.16
N MET A 273 8.83 -13.02 -17.34
CA MET A 273 8.65 -14.46 -17.53
C MET A 273 7.22 -14.88 -17.17
N TYR A 274 6.69 -14.33 -16.08
CA TYR A 274 5.31 -14.52 -15.68
C TYR A 274 4.55 -13.20 -15.73
N LYS A 275 3.37 -13.20 -16.37
CA LYS A 275 2.50 -12.03 -16.49
C LYS A 275 1.25 -12.28 -15.66
N ASP A 276 1.19 -11.68 -14.48
CA ASP A 276 0.03 -11.73 -13.60
C ASP A 276 -1.03 -10.69 -13.96
N ILE A 277 -2.16 -10.70 -13.27
CA ILE A 277 -3.26 -9.76 -13.49
C ILE A 277 -2.82 -8.29 -13.34
N VAL A 278 -1.85 -8.03 -12.46
CA VAL A 278 -1.31 -6.68 -12.21
C VAL A 278 -0.49 -6.21 -13.42
N SER A 279 0.32 -7.07 -14.02
CA SER A 279 1.10 -6.73 -15.22
C SER A 279 0.22 -6.33 -16.39
N TRP A 280 -0.85 -7.09 -16.66
CA TRP A 280 -1.81 -6.84 -17.73
C TRP A 280 -2.64 -5.58 -17.48
N SER A 281 -3.21 -5.44 -16.28
CA SER A 281 -4.01 -4.26 -15.92
C SER A 281 -3.18 -2.97 -15.94
N THR A 282 -1.92 -3.03 -15.50
CA THR A 282 -0.99 -1.89 -15.50
C THR A 282 -0.64 -1.45 -16.92
N ILE A 283 -0.30 -2.37 -17.83
CA ILE A 283 0.04 -2.01 -19.22
C ILE A 283 -1.17 -1.47 -19.99
N ILE A 284 -2.36 -2.05 -19.80
CA ILE A 284 -3.61 -1.60 -20.43
C ILE A 284 -3.98 -0.19 -19.94
N SER A 285 -3.92 0.04 -18.62
CA SER A 285 -4.18 1.35 -18.03
C SER A 285 -3.14 2.39 -18.46
N GLY A 286 -1.87 1.97 -18.54
CA GLY A 286 -0.77 2.81 -19.05
C GLY A 286 -1.01 3.28 -20.49
N MET A 287 -1.46 2.39 -21.38
CA MET A 287 -1.83 2.76 -22.76
C MET A 287 -3.00 3.74 -22.80
N ALA A 288 -4.02 3.51 -21.98
CA ALA A 288 -5.17 4.40 -21.88
C ALA A 288 -4.76 5.83 -21.51
N MET A 289 -3.94 5.96 -20.45
CA MET A 289 -3.46 7.25 -19.94
C MET A 289 -2.61 8.01 -20.95
N ASN A 290 -1.86 7.30 -21.80
CA ASN A 290 -1.00 7.88 -22.83
C ASN A 290 -1.72 8.12 -24.17
N GLY A 291 -3.05 7.99 -24.21
CA GLY A 291 -3.85 8.23 -25.42
C GLY A 291 -3.76 7.11 -26.47
N LEU A 292 -3.15 5.98 -26.13
CA LEU A 292 -2.99 4.81 -27.00
C LEU A 292 -4.16 3.82 -26.81
N GLY A 293 -5.36 4.32 -26.54
CA GLY A 293 -6.52 3.51 -26.17
C GLY A 293 -6.89 2.43 -27.20
N VAL A 294 -6.71 2.71 -28.49
CA VAL A 294 -6.94 1.73 -29.56
C VAL A 294 -5.98 0.53 -29.45
N HIS A 295 -4.73 0.76 -29.03
CA HIS A 295 -3.73 -0.29 -28.86
C HIS A 295 -3.91 -1.10 -27.57
N ALA A 296 -4.71 -0.61 -26.62
CA ALA A 296 -5.03 -1.34 -25.40
C ALA A 296 -5.97 -2.53 -25.66
N LEU A 297 -6.84 -2.45 -26.68
CA LEU A 297 -7.82 -3.50 -26.99
C LEU A 297 -7.15 -4.81 -27.47
N PRO A 298 -6.14 -4.79 -28.36
CA PRO A 298 -5.37 -5.99 -28.69
C PRO A 298 -4.71 -6.66 -27.48
N LEU A 299 -4.18 -5.87 -26.52
CA LEU A 299 -3.59 -6.44 -25.30
C LEU A 299 -4.64 -7.11 -24.42
N PHE A 300 -5.85 -6.55 -24.34
CA PHE A 300 -6.95 -7.20 -23.66
C PHE A 300 -7.36 -8.52 -24.31
N SER A 301 -7.47 -8.56 -25.65
CA SER A 301 -7.72 -9.82 -26.37
C SER A 301 -6.63 -10.86 -26.07
N LEU A 302 -5.37 -10.43 -25.99
CA LEU A 302 -4.26 -11.31 -25.64
C LEU A 302 -4.36 -11.80 -24.18
N MET A 303 -4.70 -10.93 -23.24
CA MET A 303 -4.96 -11.30 -21.83
C MET A 303 -6.01 -12.41 -21.71
N LEU A 304 -7.10 -12.31 -22.48
CA LEU A 304 -8.16 -13.34 -22.52
C LEU A 304 -7.63 -14.67 -23.09
N ILE A 305 -6.83 -14.64 -24.15
CA ILE A 305 -6.22 -15.85 -24.74
C ILE A 305 -5.28 -16.54 -23.74
N HIS A 306 -4.56 -15.77 -22.93
CA HIS A 306 -3.71 -16.30 -21.85
C HIS A 306 -4.50 -16.80 -20.64
N GLY A 307 -5.83 -16.69 -20.63
CA GLY A 307 -6.69 -17.16 -19.56
C GLY A 307 -6.52 -16.40 -18.24
N VAL A 308 -6.00 -15.16 -18.29
CA VAL A 308 -5.84 -14.33 -17.09
C VAL A 308 -7.22 -13.73 -16.72
N PRO A 309 -7.68 -13.92 -15.48
CA PRO A 309 -8.97 -13.38 -15.05
C PRO A 309 -8.94 -11.84 -15.06
N LEU A 310 -10.10 -11.24 -15.33
CA LEU A 310 -10.26 -9.79 -15.24
C LEU A 310 -10.61 -9.38 -13.81
N ASP A 311 -10.09 -8.24 -13.40
CA ASP A 311 -10.46 -7.54 -12.17
C ASP A 311 -11.14 -6.20 -12.49
N ASP A 312 -11.59 -5.54 -11.44
CA ASP A 312 -12.16 -4.18 -11.51
C ASP A 312 -11.17 -3.18 -12.12
N VAL A 313 -9.88 -3.28 -11.77
CA VAL A 313 -8.82 -2.39 -12.29
C VAL A 313 -8.67 -2.50 -13.82
N THR A 314 -8.76 -3.71 -14.37
CA THR A 314 -8.66 -3.93 -15.82
C THR A 314 -9.82 -3.25 -16.57
N PHE A 315 -11.04 -3.31 -16.02
CA PHE A 315 -12.20 -2.62 -16.61
C PHE A 315 -12.07 -1.10 -16.54
N ILE A 316 -11.52 -0.54 -15.46
CA ILE A 316 -11.17 0.88 -15.38
C ILE A 316 -10.21 1.26 -16.51
N GLY A 317 -9.17 0.47 -16.73
CA GLY A 317 -8.20 0.68 -17.82
C GLY A 317 -8.84 0.66 -19.21
N LEU A 318 -9.70 -0.34 -19.47
CA LEU A 318 -10.42 -0.49 -20.75
C LEU A 318 -11.40 0.66 -21.02
N ILE A 319 -12.23 1.01 -20.05
CA ILE A 319 -13.21 2.10 -20.23
C ILE A 319 -12.47 3.43 -20.38
N SER A 320 -11.38 3.64 -19.65
CA SER A 320 -10.53 4.82 -19.82
C SER A 320 -9.88 4.87 -21.21
N ALA A 321 -9.43 3.72 -21.75
CA ALA A 321 -8.93 3.64 -23.12
C ALA A 321 -10.01 4.04 -24.14
N CYS A 322 -11.25 3.59 -23.94
CA CYS A 322 -12.40 4.00 -24.75
C CYS A 322 -12.70 5.50 -24.60
N SER A 323 -12.59 6.06 -23.38
CA SER A 323 -12.75 7.50 -23.12
C SER A 323 -11.74 8.32 -23.93
N HIS A 324 -10.46 7.97 -23.85
CA HIS A 324 -9.38 8.66 -24.57
C HIS A 324 -9.45 8.45 -26.10
N GLY A 325 -9.92 7.29 -26.56
CA GLY A 325 -10.15 7.00 -27.98
C GLY A 325 -11.48 7.49 -28.54
N ARG A 326 -12.35 8.10 -27.72
CA ARG A 326 -13.75 8.49 -28.08
C ARG A 326 -14.60 7.33 -28.60
N MET A 327 -14.38 6.12 -28.08
CA MET A 327 -15.05 4.88 -28.50
C MET A 327 -16.23 4.55 -27.57
N ILE A 328 -17.29 5.37 -27.62
CA ILE A 328 -18.41 5.31 -26.66
C ILE A 328 -19.08 3.92 -26.64
N ASP A 329 -19.39 3.37 -27.82
CA ASP A 329 -20.11 2.09 -27.92
C ASP A 329 -19.31 0.94 -27.30
N GLN A 330 -17.99 0.92 -27.54
CA GLN A 330 -17.10 -0.09 -26.98
C GLN A 330 -16.95 0.07 -25.47
N GLY A 331 -16.84 1.30 -24.96
CA GLY A 331 -16.77 1.56 -23.53
C GLY A 331 -18.03 1.13 -22.79
N LEU A 332 -19.21 1.38 -23.37
CA LEU A 332 -20.49 0.90 -22.84
C LEU A 332 -20.62 -0.63 -22.92
N MET A 333 -20.11 -1.24 -23.99
CA MET A 333 -20.04 -2.69 -24.11
C MET A 333 -19.19 -3.31 -23.00
N PHE A 334 -17.99 -2.77 -22.71
CA PHE A 334 -17.15 -3.24 -21.61
C PHE A 334 -17.81 -3.05 -20.25
N PHE A 335 -18.41 -1.88 -20.01
CA PHE A 335 -19.11 -1.59 -18.76
C PHE A 335 -20.27 -2.56 -18.51
N LYS A 336 -21.02 -2.92 -19.56
CA LYS A 336 -22.09 -3.91 -19.46
C LYS A 336 -21.55 -5.34 -19.27
N ALA A 337 -20.51 -5.70 -20.02
CA ALA A 337 -19.89 -7.03 -19.93
C ALA A 337 -19.30 -7.31 -18.54
N MET A 338 -18.78 -6.29 -17.86
CA MET A 338 -18.27 -6.38 -16.48
C MET A 338 -19.28 -7.05 -15.55
N THR A 339 -20.54 -6.61 -15.57
CA THR A 339 -21.60 -7.17 -14.73
C THR A 339 -22.23 -8.42 -15.34
N ASP A 340 -22.54 -8.40 -16.63
CA ASP A 340 -23.34 -9.46 -17.28
C ASP A 340 -22.54 -10.75 -17.50
N VAL A 341 -21.27 -10.63 -17.88
CA VAL A 341 -20.39 -11.74 -18.26
C VAL A 341 -19.44 -12.10 -17.13
N TYR A 342 -18.77 -11.11 -16.54
CA TYR A 342 -17.69 -11.36 -15.56
C TYR A 342 -18.15 -11.28 -14.10
N ARG A 343 -19.41 -10.91 -13.85
CA ARG A 343 -20.01 -10.82 -12.50
C ARG A 343 -19.23 -9.91 -11.55
N ILE A 344 -18.56 -8.89 -12.08
CA ILE A 344 -17.86 -7.88 -11.30
C ILE A 344 -18.81 -6.70 -11.10
N GLU A 345 -18.97 -6.29 -9.84
CA GLU A 345 -19.86 -5.18 -9.48
C GLU A 345 -19.19 -3.82 -9.77
N PRO A 346 -19.83 -2.94 -10.56
CA PRO A 346 -19.26 -1.63 -10.87
C PRO A 346 -19.10 -0.76 -9.61
N GLN A 347 -17.85 -0.37 -9.34
CA GLN A 347 -17.52 0.62 -8.31
C GLN A 347 -17.59 2.05 -8.88
N VAL A 348 -17.62 3.06 -7.99
CA VAL A 348 -17.75 4.50 -8.33
C VAL A 348 -16.76 4.95 -9.42
N GLN A 349 -15.55 4.40 -9.42
CA GLN A 349 -14.49 4.69 -10.40
C GLN A 349 -14.91 4.30 -11.83
N HIS A 350 -15.61 3.19 -12.02
CA HIS A 350 -16.09 2.75 -13.34
C HIS A 350 -17.13 3.74 -13.89
N TYR A 351 -18.05 4.20 -13.03
CA TYR A 351 -19.02 5.23 -13.40
C TYR A 351 -18.32 6.55 -13.75
N ALA A 352 -17.28 6.93 -13.01
CA ALA A 352 -16.47 8.10 -13.31
C ALA A 352 -15.82 8.00 -14.71
N CYS A 353 -15.30 6.84 -15.10
CA CYS A 353 -14.77 6.60 -16.44
C CYS A 353 -15.84 6.74 -17.54
N ILE A 354 -17.08 6.29 -17.30
CA ILE A 354 -18.19 6.46 -18.26
C ILE A 354 -18.59 7.94 -18.39
N VAL A 355 -18.64 8.67 -17.27
CA VAL A 355 -18.92 10.11 -17.29
C VAL A 355 -17.81 10.88 -17.99
N ASP A 356 -16.53 10.53 -17.77
CA ASP A 356 -15.40 11.10 -18.50
C ASP A 356 -15.50 10.80 -20.00
N MET A 357 -15.91 9.58 -20.37
CA MET A 357 -16.10 9.17 -21.77
C MET A 357 -17.18 9.99 -22.49
N TYR A 358 -18.38 10.10 -21.91
CA TYR A 358 -19.43 10.98 -22.45
C TYR A 358 -18.96 12.43 -22.50
N GLY A 359 -18.28 12.86 -21.42
CA GLY A 359 -17.75 14.19 -21.27
C GLY A 359 -16.79 14.59 -22.38
N ARG A 360 -15.79 13.77 -22.68
CA ARG A 360 -14.80 14.00 -23.76
C ARG A 360 -15.39 13.94 -25.16
N ALA A 361 -16.51 13.24 -25.33
CA ALA A 361 -17.27 13.19 -26.57
C ALA A 361 -18.19 14.41 -26.76
N GLY A 362 -18.33 15.29 -25.76
CA GLY A 362 -19.24 16.44 -25.79
C GLY A 362 -20.69 16.10 -25.48
N LEU A 363 -20.99 14.86 -25.11
CA LEU A 363 -22.33 14.37 -24.76
C LEU A 363 -22.67 14.68 -23.30
N LEU A 364 -22.67 15.98 -22.96
CA LEU A 364 -22.79 16.46 -21.58
C LEU A 364 -24.17 16.15 -20.96
N LYS A 365 -25.23 16.15 -21.76
CA LYS A 365 -26.59 15.85 -21.29
C LYS A 365 -26.72 14.37 -20.94
N GLU A 366 -26.13 13.51 -21.74
CA GLU A 366 -26.06 12.07 -21.56
C GLU A 366 -25.22 11.75 -20.32
N ALA A 367 -24.09 12.43 -20.13
CA ALA A 367 -23.28 12.32 -18.92
C ALA A 367 -24.07 12.67 -17.65
N GLU A 368 -24.79 13.80 -17.64
CA GLU A 368 -25.64 14.19 -16.51
C GLU A 368 -26.79 13.19 -16.28
N ALA A 369 -27.44 12.74 -17.36
CA ALA A 369 -28.51 11.75 -17.28
C ALA A 369 -28.01 10.41 -16.75
N PHE A 370 -26.78 10.02 -17.07
CA PHE A 370 -26.14 8.82 -16.56
C PHE A 370 -25.87 8.91 -15.05
N ILE A 371 -25.35 10.05 -14.56
CA ILE A 371 -25.14 10.27 -13.12
C ILE A 371 -26.43 10.07 -12.31
N LYS A 372 -27.56 10.58 -12.83
CA LYS A 372 -28.88 10.43 -12.17
C LYS A 372 -29.37 8.98 -12.09
N LYS A 373 -28.87 8.08 -12.95
CA LYS A 373 -29.24 6.66 -12.99
C LYS A 373 -28.30 5.77 -12.18
N MET A 374 -27.21 6.32 -11.63
CA MET A 374 -26.26 5.54 -10.85
C MET A 374 -26.93 4.96 -9.59
N PRO A 375 -26.67 3.68 -9.25
CA PRO A 375 -27.17 3.08 -8.02
C PRO A 375 -26.41 3.55 -6.77
N VAL A 376 -25.28 4.23 -6.97
CA VAL A 376 -24.38 4.74 -5.92
C VAL A 376 -24.32 6.26 -5.98
N GLU A 377 -24.12 6.90 -4.82
CA GLU A 377 -23.98 8.36 -4.75
C GLU A 377 -22.70 8.82 -5.47
N ALA A 378 -22.82 9.84 -6.32
CA ALA A 378 -21.71 10.35 -7.11
C ALA A 378 -20.70 11.10 -6.23
N ASP A 379 -19.46 10.64 -6.24
CA ASP A 379 -18.36 11.22 -5.47
C ASP A 379 -17.63 12.34 -6.23
N GLY A 380 -16.57 12.86 -5.63
CA GLY A 380 -15.76 13.91 -6.24
C GLY A 380 -15.12 13.55 -7.59
N THR A 381 -14.87 12.27 -7.88
CA THR A 381 -14.25 11.85 -9.14
C THR A 381 -15.24 11.94 -10.31
N VAL A 382 -16.47 11.51 -10.08
CA VAL A 382 -17.58 11.57 -11.04
C VAL A 382 -17.92 13.02 -11.37
N TRP A 383 -18.11 13.85 -10.34
CA TRP A 383 -18.37 15.28 -10.53
C TRP A 383 -17.19 16.00 -11.17
N GLY A 384 -15.96 15.62 -10.80
CA GLY A 384 -14.74 16.15 -11.40
C GLY A 384 -14.67 15.89 -12.91
N ALA A 385 -15.01 14.68 -13.34
CA ALA A 385 -15.05 14.31 -14.76
C ALA A 385 -16.06 15.17 -15.54
N LEU A 386 -17.29 15.34 -15.03
CA LEU A 386 -18.31 16.15 -15.69
C LEU A 386 -17.96 17.65 -15.70
N LEU A 387 -17.40 18.19 -14.62
CA LEU A 387 -16.92 19.57 -14.58
C LEU A 387 -15.79 19.81 -15.59
N ASN A 388 -14.85 18.86 -15.69
CA ASN A 388 -13.78 18.92 -16.67
C ASN A 388 -14.33 18.91 -18.10
N ALA A 389 -15.36 18.11 -18.38
CA ALA A 389 -16.02 18.08 -19.67
C ALA A 389 -16.75 19.40 -19.99
N CYS A 390 -17.47 19.97 -19.02
CA CYS A 390 -18.10 21.29 -19.17
C CYS A 390 -17.07 22.37 -19.51
N ARG A 391 -15.88 22.32 -18.88
CA ARG A 391 -14.76 23.21 -19.18
C ARG A 391 -14.22 23.01 -20.60
N ILE A 392 -13.99 21.77 -21.03
CA ILE A 392 -13.47 21.45 -22.37
C ILE A 392 -14.44 21.93 -23.47
N HIS A 393 -15.74 21.78 -23.25
CA HIS A 393 -16.77 22.11 -24.23
C HIS A 393 -17.42 23.48 -24.04
N GLY A 394 -16.97 24.29 -23.06
CA GLY A 394 -17.45 25.65 -22.83
C GLY A 394 -18.92 25.75 -22.36
N ASN A 395 -19.47 24.72 -21.72
CA ASN A 395 -20.85 24.71 -21.24
C ASN A 395 -20.97 25.36 -19.85
N GLU A 396 -20.99 26.70 -19.82
CA GLU A 396 -21.04 27.47 -18.57
C GLU A 396 -22.35 27.30 -17.79
N GLU A 397 -23.47 27.03 -18.47
CA GLU A 397 -24.78 26.83 -17.83
C GLU A 397 -24.77 25.57 -16.96
N MET A 398 -24.37 24.44 -17.53
CA MET A 398 -24.29 23.17 -16.81
C MET A 398 -23.23 23.24 -15.70
N PHE A 399 -22.08 23.87 -15.98
CA PHE A 399 -21.05 24.12 -14.97
C PHE A 399 -21.62 24.91 -13.77
N GLY A 400 -22.30 26.03 -14.04
CA GLY A 400 -22.95 26.87 -13.02
C GLY A 400 -24.02 26.14 -12.19
N ARG A 401 -24.73 25.18 -12.79
CA ARG A 401 -25.71 24.34 -12.07
C ARG A 401 -25.03 23.35 -11.13
N ILE A 402 -24.02 22.64 -11.62
CA ILE A 402 -23.29 21.61 -10.84
C ILE A 402 -22.54 22.25 -9.67
N THR A 403 -21.87 23.39 -9.92
CA THR A 403 -21.14 24.15 -8.88
C THR A 403 -22.01 24.56 -7.70
N ARG A 404 -23.29 24.90 -7.92
CA ARG A 404 -24.23 25.26 -6.84
C ARG A 404 -24.71 24.06 -6.04
N CYS A 405 -24.81 22.89 -6.65
CA CYS A 405 -25.24 21.66 -5.97
C CYS A 405 -24.11 20.97 -5.19
N LEU A 406 -22.85 21.14 -5.62
CA LEU A 406 -21.66 20.48 -5.04
C LEU A 406 -21.45 20.70 -3.53
N PRO A 407 -21.63 21.91 -2.96
CA PRO A 407 -21.45 22.14 -1.52
C PRO A 407 -22.45 21.36 -0.65
N THR A 408 -23.59 20.96 -1.21
CA THR A 408 -24.62 20.20 -0.51
C THR A 408 -24.44 18.68 -0.62
N THR A 409 -23.55 18.21 -1.51
CA THR A 409 -23.28 16.78 -1.71
C THR A 409 -22.23 16.29 -0.72
N LYS A 410 -22.49 15.15 -0.05
CA LYS A 410 -21.50 14.53 0.85
C LYS A 410 -20.40 13.85 0.01
N GLY A 411 -19.16 13.86 0.50
CA GLY A 411 -18.06 13.07 -0.11
C GLY A 411 -17.31 13.74 -1.28
N VAL A 412 -17.46 15.05 -1.50
CA VAL A 412 -16.73 15.77 -2.55
C VAL A 412 -15.24 15.88 -2.22
N SER A 413 -14.38 15.39 -3.12
CA SER A 413 -12.93 15.36 -2.94
C SER A 413 -12.27 16.75 -3.02
N ILE A 414 -11.11 16.92 -2.38
CA ILE A 414 -10.26 18.13 -2.50
C ILE A 414 -9.92 18.42 -3.96
N GLY A 415 -9.69 17.37 -4.77
CA GLY A 415 -9.39 17.47 -6.19
C GLY A 415 -10.52 18.12 -6.98
N THR A 416 -11.77 17.86 -6.62
CA THR A 416 -12.96 18.42 -7.24
C THR A 416 -13.07 19.93 -6.95
N TYR A 417 -12.85 20.35 -5.70
CA TYR A 417 -12.81 21.78 -5.34
C TYR A 417 -11.59 22.50 -5.95
N ALA A 418 -10.45 21.84 -6.07
CA ALA A 418 -9.27 22.39 -6.74
C ALA A 418 -9.54 22.60 -8.24
N LEU A 419 -10.15 21.62 -8.91
CA LEU A 419 -10.57 21.72 -10.32
C LEU A 419 -11.59 22.84 -10.49
N LEU A 420 -12.54 22.96 -9.57
CA LEU A 420 -13.55 24.03 -9.53
C LEU A 420 -12.89 25.42 -9.46
N SER A 421 -11.96 25.61 -8.50
CA SER A 421 -11.21 26.86 -8.34
C SER A 421 -10.37 27.20 -9.58
N ASN A 422 -9.69 26.21 -10.16
CA ASN A 422 -8.90 26.40 -11.38
C ASN A 422 -9.78 26.78 -12.58
N THR A 423 -10.98 26.22 -12.67
CA THR A 423 -11.90 26.50 -13.78
C THR A 423 -12.44 27.92 -13.69
N TYR A 424 -12.87 28.38 -12.51
CA TYR A 424 -13.25 29.78 -12.30
C TYR A 424 -12.10 30.75 -12.61
N ALA A 425 -10.87 30.42 -12.20
CA ALA A 425 -9.70 31.21 -12.53
C ALA A 425 -9.46 31.29 -14.05
N SER A 426 -9.61 30.17 -14.78
CA SER A 426 -9.46 30.13 -16.24
C SER A 426 -10.54 30.93 -16.99
N SER A 427 -11.75 31.00 -16.45
CA SER A 427 -12.85 31.83 -16.98
C SER A 427 -12.78 33.28 -16.49
N ARG A 428 -11.64 33.74 -15.95
CA ARG A 428 -11.41 35.09 -15.40
C ARG A 428 -12.35 35.49 -14.24
N ARG A 429 -13.04 34.53 -13.63
CA ARG A 429 -13.94 34.71 -12.49
C ARG A 429 -13.17 34.50 -11.18
N TRP A 430 -12.24 35.41 -10.90
CA TRP A 430 -11.31 35.29 -9.78
C TRP A 430 -11.98 35.34 -8.40
N GLU A 431 -13.08 36.06 -8.27
CA GLU A 431 -13.88 36.14 -7.03
C GLU A 431 -14.46 34.78 -6.67
N ASP A 432 -15.13 34.11 -7.61
CA ASP A 432 -15.67 32.76 -7.41
C ASP A 432 -14.55 31.74 -7.13
N ALA A 433 -13.40 31.87 -7.81
CA ALA A 433 -12.23 31.02 -7.57
C ALA A 433 -11.69 31.14 -6.14
N ASN A 434 -11.78 32.33 -5.54
CA ASN A 434 -11.35 32.61 -4.17
C ASN A 434 -12.36 32.10 -3.14
N VAL A 435 -13.67 32.26 -3.39
CA VAL A 435 -14.73 31.67 -2.54
C VAL A 435 -14.53 30.16 -2.40
N VAL A 436 -14.26 29.47 -3.51
CA VAL A 436 -13.98 28.03 -3.49
C VAL A 436 -12.71 27.70 -2.68
N ARG A 437 -11.65 28.52 -2.79
CA ARG A 437 -10.41 28.33 -2.02
C ARG A 437 -10.60 28.55 -0.52
N ASP A 438 -11.45 29.49 -0.14
CA ASP A 438 -11.74 29.76 1.27
C ASP A 438 -12.62 28.66 1.88
N VAL A 439 -13.56 28.09 1.12
CA VAL A 439 -14.28 26.86 1.50
C VAL A 439 -13.28 25.71 1.73
N MET A 440 -12.33 25.50 0.81
CA MET A 440 -11.28 24.48 0.98
C MET A 440 -10.44 24.69 2.25
N ARG A 441 -10.06 25.94 2.57
CA ARG A 441 -9.31 26.28 3.78
C ARG A 441 -10.12 26.06 5.06
N SER A 442 -11.40 26.44 5.05
CA SER A 442 -12.30 26.30 6.20
C SER A 442 -12.55 24.84 6.60
N MET A 443 -12.43 23.91 5.65
CA MET A 443 -12.52 22.47 5.89
C MET A 443 -11.21 21.86 6.45
N GLY A 444 -10.18 22.68 6.71
CA GLY A 444 -8.87 22.21 7.19
C GLY A 444 -8.04 21.47 6.13
N LEU A 445 -8.44 21.55 4.86
CA LEU A 445 -7.87 20.76 3.77
C LEU A 445 -6.70 21.54 3.13
N LYS A 446 -5.46 21.18 3.49
CA LYS A 446 -4.26 21.77 2.88
C LYS A 446 -4.05 21.22 1.46
N LYS A 447 -3.96 22.12 0.49
CA LYS A 447 -3.49 21.83 -0.88
C LYS A 447 -2.03 21.36 -0.83
N LYS A 448 -1.72 20.16 -1.31
CA LYS A 448 -0.40 19.91 -1.92
C LYS A 448 -0.42 20.67 -3.25
N ALA A 449 0.53 21.59 -3.44
CA ALA A 449 0.64 22.30 -4.71
C ALA A 449 0.78 21.26 -5.83
N GLY A 450 0.00 21.42 -6.91
CA GLY A 450 0.21 20.61 -8.11
C GLY A 450 1.51 21.05 -8.74
N CYS A 451 2.56 20.25 -8.60
CA CYS A 451 3.83 20.47 -9.28
C CYS A 451 3.80 19.72 -10.61
N SER A 452 3.92 20.45 -11.72
CA SER A 452 4.24 19.84 -13.01
C SER A 452 5.75 19.79 -13.15
N TRP A 453 6.31 18.59 -13.12
CA TRP A 453 7.74 18.38 -13.35
C TRP A 453 7.98 18.31 -14.86
N ILE A 454 8.81 19.23 -15.35
CA ILE A 454 9.35 19.15 -16.70
C ILE A 454 10.84 18.82 -16.53
N GLU A 455 11.23 17.63 -16.97
CA GLU A 455 12.62 17.22 -16.98
C GLU A 455 13.34 17.97 -18.11
N ALA A 456 14.11 19.00 -17.75
CA ALA A 456 14.93 19.73 -18.72
C ALA A 456 16.16 18.88 -19.11
N ASP A 457 16.25 18.62 -20.43
CA ASP A 457 17.24 17.87 -21.23
C ASP A 457 18.26 16.93 -20.55
N ALA A 458 18.22 15.68 -21.02
CA ALA A 458 18.94 14.51 -20.50
C ALA A 458 20.35 14.34 -21.11
N SER A 459 21.24 15.31 -20.93
CA SER A 459 22.67 15.14 -21.18
C SER A 459 23.45 15.17 -19.88
N ILE A 460 23.24 14.17 -19.01
CA ILE A 460 23.79 14.18 -17.65
C ILE A 460 24.35 12.79 -17.32
N GLN A 461 25.66 12.71 -17.07
CA GLN A 461 26.37 11.46 -16.76
C GLN A 461 26.12 10.99 -15.32
N ARG A 462 26.49 9.72 -15.04
CA ARG A 462 26.28 8.93 -13.80
C ARG A 462 26.45 9.68 -12.45
N TYR A 463 27.29 10.71 -12.37
CA TYR A 463 27.54 11.49 -11.16
C TYR A 463 26.58 12.68 -10.99
N ASP A 464 26.22 13.35 -12.07
CA ASP A 464 25.46 14.60 -12.02
C ASP A 464 23.95 14.37 -11.74
N ILE A 465 23.39 13.20 -12.08
CA ILE A 465 21.98 12.86 -11.73
C ILE A 465 21.84 12.77 -10.21
N LEU A 466 22.80 12.13 -9.53
CA LEU A 466 22.80 11.99 -8.08
C LEU A 466 22.97 13.36 -7.41
N ASP A 467 23.85 14.22 -7.92
CA ASP A 467 24.07 15.57 -7.39
C ASP A 467 22.90 16.53 -7.64
N LYS A 468 22.21 16.44 -8.79
CA LYS A 468 21.05 17.30 -9.10
C LYS A 468 19.89 17.07 -8.12
N TYR A 469 19.65 15.81 -7.75
CA TYR A 469 18.63 15.47 -6.74
C TYR A 469 19.14 15.72 -5.31
N ALA A 470 20.43 15.51 -5.01
CA ALA A 470 21.03 15.83 -3.72
C ALA A 470 21.06 17.34 -3.43
N ALA A 471 21.32 18.18 -4.42
CA ALA A 471 21.30 19.65 -4.29
C ALA A 471 19.88 20.19 -4.01
N ASN A 472 18.84 19.53 -4.52
CA ASN A 472 17.46 19.85 -4.18
C ASN A 472 17.07 19.31 -2.79
N ALA A 473 17.52 18.11 -2.41
CA ALA A 473 17.30 17.57 -1.07
C ALA A 473 17.94 18.45 0.03
N MET A 474 19.16 18.97 -0.19
CA MET A 474 19.85 19.85 0.76
C MET A 474 19.14 21.20 0.98
N LYS A 475 18.38 21.72 0.01
CA LYS A 475 17.60 22.95 0.21
C LYS A 475 16.43 22.77 1.20
N TYR A 476 15.91 21.54 1.34
CA TYR A 476 14.83 21.25 2.29
C TYR A 476 15.32 20.91 3.69
N TYR A 477 16.57 20.44 3.84
CA TYR A 477 17.19 20.21 5.17
C TYR A 477 17.36 21.52 5.97
N ALA A 478 17.47 22.68 5.31
CA ALA A 478 17.58 23.98 5.97
C ALA A 478 16.23 24.56 6.48
N LEU A 479 15.09 23.95 6.14
CA LEU A 479 13.74 24.42 6.55
C LEU A 479 13.16 23.63 7.73
N PHE A 480 13.89 22.67 8.28
CA PHE A 480 13.44 21.79 9.36
C PHE A 480 14.41 21.68 10.56
N LEU A 481 15.44 22.53 10.61
CA LEU A 481 16.07 22.97 11.86
C LEU A 481 15.42 24.29 12.28
#